data_AF-H2Z390-F1
#
_entry.id   AF-H2Z390-F1
#
_cell.length_a   1.000
_cell.length_b   1.000
_cell.length_c   1.000
_cell.angle_alpha   90.00
_cell.angle_beta   90.00
_cell.angle_gamma   90.00
#
_symmetry.space_group_name_H-M   'P 1'
#
loop_
_entity.id
_entity.type
_entity.pdbx_description
1 polymer ?
#
loop_
_entity_poly.entity_id
_entity_poly.type
_entity_poly.pdbx_seq_one_letter_code
_entity_poly.pdbx_strand_id
1 'polypeptide(L)'
;MVEVTSDVVQAIESVKNNEICGFSCTFVKGPGFVLTEGSEISSTGDIFDELLSHFEEDEVCYNIMKLKYDTATQSNKEVLFLVTMIGPAVRPLRKAKVSTEKAFLKDKMPRSSDRNEILMDEIPDFWPSLNRLAPGPITSIFGRAVTK
;
A
#
# COMPACT_ATOMS: atom_id res chain seq x y z
N MET A 1 -21.53 -9.98 -6.02
CA MET A 1 -20.19 -10.48 -5.64
C MET A 1 -19.26 -9.28 -5.66
N VAL A 2 -18.36 -9.10 -4.69
CA VAL A 2 -17.35 -8.03 -4.79
C VAL A 2 -16.29 -8.52 -5.76
N GLU A 3 -16.00 -7.73 -6.79
CA GLU A 3 -15.01 -8.06 -7.81
C GLU A 3 -13.90 -7.01 -7.77
N VAL A 4 -12.66 -7.46 -7.94
CA VAL A 4 -11.52 -6.56 -8.16
C VAL A 4 -11.53 -6.24 -9.65
N THR A 5 -11.69 -4.97 -10.01
CA THR A 5 -11.79 -4.54 -11.41
C THR A 5 -10.52 -4.88 -12.19
N SER A 6 -10.64 -5.00 -13.52
CA SER A 6 -9.53 -5.28 -14.43
C SER A 6 -8.38 -4.30 -14.24
N ASP A 7 -8.71 -3.03 -14.02
CA ASP A 7 -7.74 -1.94 -13.93
C ASP A 7 -6.90 -2.07 -12.66
N VAL A 8 -7.53 -2.46 -11.54
CA VAL A 8 -6.82 -2.76 -10.29
C VAL A 8 -5.97 -4.02 -10.43
N VAL A 9 -6.45 -5.06 -11.12
CA VAL A 9 -5.62 -6.26 -11.39
C VAL A 9 -4.40 -5.90 -12.22
N GLN A 10 -4.57 -5.08 -13.27
CA GLN A 10 -3.47 -4.63 -14.11
C GLN A 10 -2.44 -3.81 -13.31
N ALA A 11 -2.90 -2.88 -12.46
CA ALA A 11 -2.02 -2.11 -11.60
C ALA A 11 -1.22 -2.99 -10.62
N ILE A 12 -1.82 -4.05 -10.06
CA ILE A 12 -1.12 -5.04 -9.23
C ILE A 12 0.00 -5.72 -10.02
N GLU A 13 -0.25 -6.12 -11.26
CA GLU A 13 0.77 -6.72 -12.13
C GLU A 13 1.90 -5.73 -12.46
N SER A 14 1.57 -4.46 -12.74
CA SER A 14 2.56 -3.41 -12.97
C SER A 14 3.47 -3.18 -11.76
N VAL A 15 2.93 -3.19 -10.54
CA VAL A 15 3.73 -3.12 -9.30
C VAL A 15 4.62 -4.37 -9.16
N LYS A 16 4.08 -5.57 -9.39
CA LYS A 16 4.84 -6.83 -9.31
C LYS A 16 6.04 -6.81 -10.27
N ASN A 17 5.81 -6.34 -11.50
CA ASN A 17 6.79 -6.29 -12.57
C ASN A 17 7.77 -5.11 -12.48
N ASN A 18 7.65 -4.27 -11.43
CA ASN A 18 8.45 -3.05 -11.24
C ASN A 18 8.25 -1.99 -12.34
N GLU A 19 7.10 -1.99 -13.00
CA GLU A 19 6.72 -0.93 -13.95
C GLU A 19 6.38 0.36 -13.20
N ILE A 20 5.73 0.22 -12.04
CA ILE A 20 5.43 1.29 -11.07
C ILE A 20 5.82 0.84 -9.65
N CYS A 21 5.98 1.79 -8.72
CA CYS A 21 6.36 1.46 -7.33
C CYS A 21 5.14 1.18 -6.45
N GLY A 22 3.99 1.73 -6.79
CA GLY A 22 2.76 1.45 -6.07
C GLY A 22 1.56 2.10 -6.74
N PHE A 23 0.39 1.79 -6.20
CA PHE A 23 -0.81 2.54 -6.53
C PHE A 23 -1.84 2.57 -5.40
N SER A 24 -2.77 3.51 -5.51
CA SER A 24 -3.91 3.73 -4.60
C SER A 24 -5.24 3.32 -5.23
N CYS A 25 -6.11 2.68 -4.46
CA CYS A 25 -7.48 2.38 -4.89
C CYS A 25 -8.45 2.48 -3.72
N THR A 26 -9.71 2.78 -4.04
CA THR A 26 -10.80 2.83 -3.05
C THR A 26 -11.87 1.80 -3.40
N PHE A 27 -12.58 1.34 -2.38
CA PHE A 27 -13.71 0.46 -2.60
C PHE A 27 -15.00 1.27 -2.75
N VAL A 28 -15.63 1.15 -3.93
CA VAL A 28 -16.89 1.77 -4.28
C VAL A 28 -17.97 0.70 -4.37
N LYS A 29 -19.02 0.82 -3.55
CA LYS A 29 -20.11 -0.16 -3.48
C LYS A 29 -20.81 -0.27 -4.84
N GLY A 30 -20.72 -1.44 -5.47
CA GLY A 30 -21.26 -1.69 -6.81
C GLY A 30 -20.15 -2.13 -7.76
N PRO A 31 -19.35 -1.20 -8.30
CA PRO A 31 -18.25 -1.50 -9.22
C PRO A 31 -17.08 -2.25 -8.56
N GLY A 32 -17.01 -2.31 -7.22
CA GLY A 32 -15.93 -2.98 -6.51
C GLY A 32 -14.78 -2.01 -6.23
N PHE A 33 -13.54 -2.43 -6.47
CA PHE A 33 -12.39 -1.54 -6.31
C PHE A 33 -12.22 -0.65 -7.53
N VAL A 34 -11.98 0.63 -7.32
CA VAL A 34 -11.72 1.61 -8.38
C VAL A 34 -10.38 2.29 -8.09
N LEU A 35 -9.55 2.45 -9.12
CA LEU A 35 -8.32 3.24 -9.02
C LEU A 35 -8.68 4.69 -8.69
N THR A 36 -7.93 5.31 -7.78
CA THR A 36 -8.11 6.73 -7.47
C THR A 36 -7.46 7.57 -8.58
N GLU A 37 -8.02 8.73 -8.91
CA GLU A 37 -7.40 9.64 -9.89
C GLU A 37 -6.00 10.03 -9.40
N GLY A 38 -4.97 9.92 -10.26
CA GLY A 38 -3.57 10.17 -9.89
C GLY A 38 -2.85 9.01 -9.16
N SER A 39 -3.43 7.81 -9.11
CA SER A 39 -2.96 6.71 -8.25
C SER A 39 -1.60 6.10 -8.58
N GLU A 40 -0.90 6.43 -9.66
CA GLU A 40 0.40 5.80 -9.95
C GLU A 40 1.50 6.46 -9.12
N ILE A 41 2.10 5.67 -8.23
CA ILE A 41 3.12 6.17 -7.32
C ILE A 41 4.51 5.86 -7.91
N SER A 42 5.27 6.93 -8.15
CA SER A 42 6.57 6.87 -8.82
C SER A 42 7.71 6.45 -7.87
N SER A 43 8.87 6.11 -8.44
CA SER A 43 10.05 5.61 -7.70
C SER A 43 10.83 6.67 -6.91
N THR A 44 10.27 7.86 -6.74
CA THR A 44 10.97 8.97 -6.08
C THR A 44 10.85 8.88 -4.55
N GLY A 45 11.82 9.45 -3.84
CA GLY A 45 11.89 9.38 -2.37
C GLY A 45 10.75 10.08 -1.63
N ASP A 46 9.85 10.77 -2.36
CA ASP A 46 8.68 11.48 -1.84
C ASP A 46 7.40 10.64 -1.98
N ILE A 47 7.55 9.34 -2.28
CA ILE A 47 6.49 8.31 -2.35
C ILE A 47 5.49 8.38 -1.19
N PHE A 48 5.93 8.84 -0.01
CA PHE A 48 5.10 8.91 1.19
C PHE A 48 4.27 10.19 1.27
N ASP A 49 4.82 11.33 0.85
CA ASP A 49 4.04 12.56 0.77
C ASP A 49 3.00 12.46 -0.35
N GLU A 50 3.37 11.80 -1.46
CA GLU A 50 2.45 11.46 -2.56
C GLU A 50 1.37 10.47 -2.09
N LEU A 51 1.69 9.47 -1.27
CA LEU A 51 0.70 8.56 -0.69
C LEU A 51 -0.33 9.31 0.17
N LEU A 52 0.16 10.23 1.01
CA LEU A 52 -0.65 10.97 1.98
C LEU A 52 -1.46 12.09 1.33
N SER A 53 -1.01 12.66 0.20
CA SER A 53 -1.75 13.71 -0.50
C SER A 53 -3.07 13.22 -1.12
N HIS A 54 -3.24 11.91 -1.28
CA HIS A 54 -4.43 11.28 -1.84
C HIS A 54 -5.37 10.72 -0.77
N PHE A 55 -5.20 11.10 0.50
CA PHE A 55 -5.97 10.55 1.61
C PHE A 55 -6.90 11.59 2.24
N GLU A 56 -8.20 11.35 2.10
CA GLU A 56 -9.27 12.14 2.71
C GLU A 56 -9.67 11.61 4.10
N GLU A 57 -10.13 12.50 4.97
CA GLU A 57 -10.45 12.13 6.37
C GLU A 57 -11.69 11.22 6.50
N ASP A 58 -12.56 11.18 5.51
CA ASP A 58 -13.82 10.42 5.52
C ASP A 58 -13.80 9.15 4.66
N GLU A 59 -12.64 8.76 4.14
CA GLU A 59 -12.49 7.64 3.23
C GLU A 59 -11.65 6.46 3.75
N VAL A 60 -11.76 5.33 3.05
CA VAL A 60 -10.85 4.19 3.21
C VAL A 60 -10.11 3.99 1.90
N CYS A 61 -8.80 4.09 1.95
CA CYS A 61 -7.92 3.93 0.81
C CYS A 61 -6.98 2.72 1.00
N TYR A 62 -6.74 2.00 -0.09
CA TYR A 62 -5.89 0.82 -0.15
C TYR A 62 -4.75 1.08 -1.10
N ASN A 63 -3.53 1.02 -0.60
CA ASN A 63 -2.35 1.20 -1.42
C ASN A 63 -1.57 -0.11 -1.53
N ILE A 64 -1.31 -0.56 -2.75
CA ILE A 64 -0.45 -1.72 -2.99
C ILE A 64 0.88 -1.18 -3.48
N MET A 65 1.94 -1.49 -2.74
CA MET A 65 3.26 -0.90 -2.97
C MET A 65 4.35 -1.96 -2.94
N LYS A 66 5.39 -1.71 -3.72
CA LYS A 66 6.62 -2.49 -3.73
C LYS A 66 7.79 -1.60 -3.34
N LEU A 67 8.36 -1.91 -2.19
CA LEU A 67 9.54 -1.21 -1.67
C LEU A 67 10.81 -1.95 -2.11
N LYS A 68 11.78 -1.20 -2.65
CA LYS A 68 13.16 -1.66 -2.76
C LYS A 68 13.96 -1.10 -1.59
N TYR A 69 14.62 -1.97 -0.83
CA TYR A 69 15.34 -1.57 0.37
C TYR A 69 16.64 -2.35 0.56
N ASP A 70 17.54 -1.74 1.32
CA ASP A 70 18.73 -2.39 1.87
C ASP A 70 18.63 -2.47 3.39
N THR A 71 19.34 -3.44 3.96
CA THR A 71 19.63 -3.55 5.39
C THR A 71 21.15 -3.65 5.57
N ALA A 72 21.63 -3.64 6.82
CA ALA A 72 23.05 -3.81 7.11
C ALA A 72 23.67 -5.11 6.55
N THR A 73 22.88 -6.17 6.33
CA THR A 73 23.36 -7.49 5.92
C THR A 73 22.84 -7.95 4.55
N GLN A 74 21.91 -7.21 3.95
CA GLN A 74 21.23 -7.59 2.72
C GLN A 74 20.98 -6.38 1.84
N SER A 75 21.25 -6.49 0.54
CA SER A 75 21.01 -5.43 -0.43
C SER A 75 20.01 -5.86 -1.51
N ASN A 76 19.38 -4.88 -2.15
CA ASN A 76 18.42 -5.02 -3.25
C ASN A 76 17.24 -5.94 -2.89
N LYS A 77 16.72 -5.80 -1.67
CA LYS A 77 15.53 -6.54 -1.25
C LYS A 77 14.29 -5.84 -1.73
N GLU A 78 13.29 -6.64 -2.10
CA GLU A 78 12.00 -6.15 -2.56
C GLU A 78 10.92 -6.73 -1.66
N VAL A 79 9.96 -5.90 -1.25
CA VAL A 79 8.78 -6.34 -0.53
C VAL A 79 7.55 -5.70 -1.13
N LEU A 80 6.59 -6.54 -1.54
CA LEU A 80 5.24 -6.12 -1.89
C LEU A 80 4.38 -6.14 -0.61
N PHE A 81 3.62 -5.08 -0.38
CA PHE A 81 2.82 -4.90 0.82
C PHE A 81 1.56 -4.08 0.54
N LEU A 82 0.56 -4.25 1.41
CA LEU A 82 -0.70 -3.51 1.39
C LEU A 82 -0.70 -2.48 2.53
N VAL A 83 -0.96 -1.22 2.21
CA VAL A 83 -1.26 -0.20 3.20
C VAL A 83 -2.76 0.07 3.18
N THR A 84 -3.38 0.02 4.34
CA THR A 84 -4.80 0.36 4.52
C THR A 84 -4.88 1.64 5.33
N MET A 85 -5.34 2.71 4.72
CA MET A 85 -5.55 4.00 5.37
C MET A 85 -7.04 4.15 5.67
N ILE A 86 -7.38 4.45 6.93
CA ILE A 86 -8.76 4.62 7.37
C ILE A 86 -8.90 6.00 7.98
N GLY A 87 -9.64 6.87 7.30
CA GLY A 87 -9.85 8.24 7.76
C GLY A 87 -10.52 8.31 9.13
N PRO A 88 -10.19 9.31 9.96
CA PRO A 88 -10.78 9.47 11.29
C PRO A 88 -12.30 9.65 11.24
N ALA A 89 -12.83 10.32 10.20
CA ALA A 89 -14.25 10.57 10.01
C ALA A 89 -15.03 9.40 9.38
N VAL A 90 -14.34 8.30 9.01
CA VAL A 90 -14.98 7.11 8.46
C VAL A 90 -15.97 6.50 9.47
N ARG A 91 -17.20 6.26 9.01
CA ARG A 91 -18.26 5.69 9.86
C ARG A 91 -17.94 4.26 10.33
N PRO A 92 -18.34 3.84 11.55
CA PRO A 92 -18.04 2.50 12.07
C PRO A 92 -18.46 1.34 11.14
N LEU A 93 -19.62 1.44 10.50
CA LEU A 93 -20.11 0.43 9.55
C LEU A 93 -19.23 0.30 8.29
N ARG A 94 -18.54 1.35 7.89
CA ARG A 94 -17.56 1.32 6.79
C ARG A 94 -16.28 0.65 7.26
N LYS A 95 -15.75 1.03 8.45
CA LYS A 95 -14.58 0.39 9.08
C LYS A 95 -14.77 -1.13 9.23
N ALA A 96 -15.97 -1.58 9.59
CA ALA A 96 -16.28 -3.00 9.76
C ALA A 96 -16.15 -3.85 8.49
N LYS A 97 -16.18 -3.24 7.29
CA LYS A 97 -16.06 -3.96 6.01
C LYS A 97 -14.62 -4.08 5.52
N VAL A 98 -13.70 -3.36 6.14
CA VAL A 98 -12.32 -3.22 5.67
C VAL A 98 -11.58 -4.57 5.67
N SER A 99 -11.79 -5.43 6.66
CA SER A 99 -11.17 -6.76 6.70
C SER A 99 -11.59 -7.63 5.51
N THR A 100 -12.88 -7.63 5.18
CA THR A 100 -13.45 -8.37 4.05
C THR A 100 -12.95 -7.80 2.72
N GLU A 101 -12.91 -6.48 2.59
CA GLU A 101 -12.44 -5.79 1.38
C GLU A 101 -10.97 -6.12 1.09
N LYS A 102 -10.10 -6.03 2.10
CA LYS A 102 -8.67 -6.37 1.98
C LYS A 102 -8.44 -7.80 1.53
N ALA A 103 -9.28 -8.75 1.94
CA ALA A 103 -9.13 -10.14 1.54
C ALA A 103 -9.24 -10.31 0.01
N PHE A 104 -10.08 -9.53 -0.68
CA PHE A 104 -10.20 -9.58 -2.14
C PHE A 104 -8.95 -9.05 -2.85
N LEU A 105 -8.32 -7.99 -2.32
CA LEU A 105 -7.06 -7.47 -2.86
C LEU A 105 -5.91 -8.46 -2.62
N LYS A 106 -5.81 -9.02 -1.41
CA LYS A 106 -4.77 -9.97 -1.04
C LYS A 106 -4.81 -11.26 -1.86
N ASP A 107 -6.00 -11.72 -2.26
CA ASP A 107 -6.16 -12.85 -3.18
C ASP A 107 -5.47 -12.63 -4.55
N LYS A 108 -5.26 -11.37 -4.96
CA LYS A 108 -4.56 -11.02 -6.21
C LYS A 108 -3.06 -10.80 -6.02
N MET A 109 -2.61 -10.68 -4.78
CA MET A 109 -1.19 -10.52 -4.46
C MET A 109 -0.50 -11.90 -4.33
N PRO A 110 0.82 -11.99 -4.46
CA PRO A 110 1.54 -13.23 -4.22
C PRO A 110 1.41 -13.64 -2.75
N ARG A 111 1.24 -14.93 -2.47
CA ARG A 111 1.12 -15.45 -1.09
C ARG A 111 2.26 -15.04 -0.15
N SER A 112 3.45 -14.78 -0.68
CA SER A 112 4.59 -14.27 0.08
C SER A 112 4.35 -12.89 0.71
N SER A 113 3.34 -12.15 0.24
CA SER A 113 2.95 -10.83 0.73
C SER A 113 1.75 -10.82 1.69
N ASP A 114 1.15 -11.98 1.99
CA ASP A 114 -0.05 -12.10 2.82
C ASP A 114 0.09 -11.48 4.22
N ARG A 115 1.32 -11.42 4.73
CA ARG A 115 1.65 -10.86 6.05
C ARG A 115 2.21 -9.44 6.00
N ASN A 116 2.44 -8.90 4.81
CA ASN A 116 3.03 -7.59 4.63
C ASN A 116 1.91 -6.55 4.53
N GLU A 117 1.37 -6.21 5.70
CA GLU A 117 0.27 -5.26 5.81
C GLU A 117 0.62 -4.16 6.81
N ILE A 118 0.32 -2.92 6.44
CA ILE A 118 0.37 -1.76 7.31
C ILE A 118 -1.05 -1.23 7.42
N LEU A 119 -1.57 -1.20 8.64
CA LEU A 119 -2.79 -0.48 8.96
C LEU A 119 -2.39 0.92 9.44
N MET A 120 -2.97 1.95 8.84
CA MET A 120 -2.82 3.33 9.24
C MET A 120 -4.19 3.89 9.62
N ASP A 121 -4.38 4.09 10.91
CA ASP A 121 -5.40 4.96 11.49
C ASP A 121 -4.84 6.36 11.76
N GLU A 122 -3.51 6.51 11.89
CA GLU A 122 -2.80 7.79 11.99
C GLU A 122 -1.53 7.84 11.10
N ILE A 123 -1.22 9.03 10.56
CA ILE A 123 -0.07 9.29 9.67
C ILE A 123 1.31 9.02 10.32
N PRO A 124 1.58 9.37 11.60
CA PRO A 124 2.90 9.23 12.22
C PRO A 124 3.44 7.78 12.29
N ASP A 125 2.56 6.78 12.19
CA ASP A 125 2.90 5.38 12.46
C ASP A 125 3.48 4.62 11.27
N PHE A 126 3.60 5.28 10.12
CA PHE A 126 4.00 4.61 8.89
C PHE A 126 5.46 4.13 8.88
N TRP A 127 6.42 4.99 9.25
CA TRP A 127 7.85 4.65 9.24
C TRP A 127 8.25 3.52 10.21
N PRO A 128 7.78 3.50 11.47
CA PRO A 128 7.97 2.35 12.34
C PRO A 128 7.34 1.08 11.77
N SER A 129 6.18 1.20 11.11
CA SER A 129 5.47 0.07 10.52
C SER A 129 6.21 -0.53 9.32
N LEU A 130 6.87 0.30 8.51
CA LEU A 130 7.72 -0.12 7.40
C LEU A 130 8.88 -1.02 7.84
N ASN A 131 9.52 -0.70 8.96
CA ASN A 131 10.61 -1.52 9.49
C ASN A 131 10.16 -2.94 9.88
N ARG A 132 8.86 -3.16 10.15
CA ARG A 132 8.31 -4.50 10.43
C ARG A 132 8.27 -5.39 9.18
N LEU A 133 8.37 -4.81 7.99
CA LEU A 133 8.36 -5.53 6.71
C LEU A 133 9.73 -6.09 6.32
N ALA A 134 10.80 -5.65 7.00
CA ALA A 134 12.16 -6.08 6.75
C ALA A 134 12.67 -7.01 7.87
N PRO A 135 13.60 -7.94 7.58
CA PRO A 135 14.20 -8.81 8.59
C PRO A 135 15.15 -8.07 9.55
N GLY A 136 15.40 -6.79 9.32
CA GLY A 136 16.26 -5.93 10.13
C GLY A 136 16.07 -4.45 9.76
N PRO A 137 16.79 -3.53 10.43
CA PRO A 137 16.66 -2.10 10.18
C PRO A 137 16.95 -1.75 8.71
N ILE A 138 16.02 -1.01 8.10
CA ILE A 138 16.19 -0.51 6.75
C ILE A 138 17.22 0.61 6.77
N THR A 139 18.25 0.49 5.91
CA THR A 139 19.34 1.48 5.78
C THR A 139 19.16 2.37 4.56
N SER A 140 18.51 1.86 3.51
CA SER A 140 18.19 2.61 2.30
C SER A 140 16.83 2.20 1.75
N ILE A 141 16.17 3.13 1.06
CA ILE A 141 14.93 2.92 0.30
C ILE A 141 15.15 3.50 -1.09
N PHE A 142 14.89 2.70 -2.12
CA PHE A 142 15.14 3.06 -3.54
C PHE A 142 16.55 3.65 -3.77
N GLY A 143 17.55 3.12 -3.06
CA GLY A 143 18.95 3.57 -3.17
C GLY A 143 19.26 4.89 -2.45
N ARG A 144 18.29 5.50 -1.76
CA ARG A 144 18.48 6.68 -0.91
C ARG A 144 18.63 6.25 0.54
N ALA A 145 19.62 6.80 1.25
CA ALA A 145 19.77 6.57 2.67
C ALA A 145 18.53 7.09 3.42
N VAL A 146 17.98 6.27 4.31
CA VAL A 146 16.90 6.72 5.19
C VAL A 146 17.53 7.54 6.30
N THR A 147 17.39 8.87 6.21
CA THR A 147 17.76 9.79 7.30
C THR A 147 16.58 9.86 8.24
N LYS A 148 16.79 9.45 9.50
CA LYS A 148 15.80 9.60 10.57
C LYS A 148 15.72 11.05 11.01
#